data_AF-A0A7Z7IJS7-F1
#
_entry.id   AF-A0A7Z7IJS7-F1
#
_cell.length_a   1.000
_cell.length_b   1.000
_cell.length_c   1.000
_cell.angle_alpha   90.00
_cell.angle_beta   90.00
_cell.angle_gamma   90.00
#
_symmetry.space_group_name_H-M   'P 1'
#
loop_
_entity.id
_entity.type
_entity.pdbx_description
1 polymer ?
#
loop_
_entity_poly.entity_id
_entity_poly.type
_entity_poly.pdbx_seq_one_letter_code
_entity_poly.pdbx_strand_id
1 'polypeptide(L)'
;MSTLGNLLAEHTVLPGNAVDHLHAVVGEWQLLADLSFADYLMWVRRDDGVLVCVAQCRPNTAPTVLQTDSVGSVVGADRLPLVAETFASGAARRESNGGQDHSRQLPGPNVESSPVRFRDQVVAVLTQHQTELAARRGSGGLETAYRDTATDLLHMLAEGTFPDVGDVAMSRSTPRAGDGFIRLDVSGVVAYASPNALSAYHRMGLTSELEGHNFIRVTRPLISDPFEAQEVAEHVLDLLAGGASMRMEVDAGDATVLLRTLPLVVHGRNAGAAILIRDVTEVKRRDRALISKDATIREIHHRVKNNLQTVAALLRLQARRTANAEGREALIESVRRVSSIALVHDALSMSVDEQVNLDEVIDRILPIMNDVASVDTPIRINRVGDLGVLDSDRATALIMVITELVQNAIEHAFEQ
;
A
#
# COMPACT_ATOMS: atom_id res chain seq x y z
N MET A 1 -23.31 -0.55 7.04
CA MET A 1 -22.52 -0.05 5.89
C MET A 1 -21.76 1.16 6.39
N SER A 2 -20.42 1.14 6.45
CA SER A 2 -19.64 2.15 7.20
C SER A 2 -18.48 2.77 6.42
N THR A 3 -18.36 2.48 5.13
CA THR A 3 -17.31 3.08 4.30
C THR A 3 -17.74 4.47 3.83
N LEU A 4 -16.75 5.34 3.56
CA LEU A 4 -16.97 6.71 3.05
C LEU A 4 -17.94 6.71 1.86
N GLY A 5 -17.68 5.88 0.84
CA GLY A 5 -18.51 5.84 -0.37
C GLY A 5 -19.96 5.44 -0.09
N ASN A 6 -20.20 4.51 0.84
CA ASN A 6 -21.56 4.11 1.21
C ASN A 6 -22.30 5.24 1.95
N LEU A 7 -21.64 5.91 2.89
CA LEU A 7 -22.23 7.02 3.64
C LEU A 7 -22.50 8.23 2.74
N LEU A 8 -21.61 8.53 1.79
CA LEU A 8 -21.83 9.58 0.79
C LEU A 8 -23.00 9.25 -0.13
N ALA A 9 -23.11 8.01 -0.61
CA ALA A 9 -24.22 7.58 -1.46
C ALA A 9 -25.57 7.57 -0.72
N GLU A 10 -25.58 7.24 0.57
CA GLU A 10 -26.80 7.19 1.39
C GLU A 10 -27.28 8.58 1.81
N HIS A 11 -26.36 9.51 2.08
CA HIS A 11 -26.70 10.78 2.72
C HIS A 11 -26.46 12.02 1.85
N THR A 12 -25.90 11.91 0.66
CA THR A 12 -25.60 13.08 -0.18
C THR A 12 -26.01 12.89 -1.63
N VAL A 13 -26.24 14.01 -2.31
CA VAL A 13 -26.45 14.07 -3.77
C VAL A 13 -25.24 14.71 -4.48
N LEU A 14 -24.05 14.56 -3.89
CA LEU A 14 -22.82 15.12 -4.45
C LEU A 14 -22.49 14.49 -5.81
N PRO A 15 -21.99 15.26 -6.79
CA PRO A 15 -21.58 14.71 -8.07
C PRO A 15 -20.36 13.79 -7.88
N GLY A 16 -20.20 12.78 -8.75
CA GLY A 16 -19.14 11.76 -8.62
C GLY A 16 -17.72 12.33 -8.48
N ASN A 17 -17.41 13.42 -9.16
CA ASN A 17 -16.12 14.11 -9.04
C ASN A 17 -15.88 14.77 -7.67
N ALA A 18 -16.93 15.25 -7.00
CA ALA A 18 -16.83 15.73 -5.62
C ALA A 18 -16.65 14.57 -4.64
N VAL A 19 -17.31 13.44 -4.91
CA VAL A 19 -17.12 12.19 -4.15
C VAL A 19 -15.67 11.70 -4.28
N ASP A 20 -15.12 11.67 -5.50
CA ASP A 20 -13.72 11.31 -5.75
C ASP A 20 -12.75 12.25 -5.04
N HIS A 21 -13.05 13.55 -5.01
CA HIS A 21 -12.27 14.53 -4.26
C HIS A 21 -12.29 14.24 -2.75
N LEU A 22 -13.45 13.92 -2.16
CA LEU A 22 -13.53 13.53 -0.74
C LEU A 22 -12.78 12.22 -0.45
N HIS A 23 -12.82 11.25 -1.37
CA HIS A 23 -12.00 10.05 -1.29
C HIS A 23 -10.51 10.38 -1.28
N ALA A 24 -10.07 11.29 -2.15
CA ALA A 24 -8.69 11.76 -2.17
C ALA A 24 -8.31 12.48 -0.85
N VAL A 25 -9.18 13.33 -0.31
CA VAL A 25 -8.95 14.00 0.99
C VAL A 25 -8.74 12.97 2.09
N VAL A 26 -9.62 11.96 2.19
CA VAL A 26 -9.49 10.89 3.20
C VAL A 26 -8.26 10.00 2.94
N GLY A 27 -7.82 9.86 1.69
CA GLY A 27 -6.57 9.18 1.36
C GLY A 27 -5.33 9.90 1.88
N GLU A 28 -5.40 11.23 2.02
CA GLU A 28 -4.24 12.09 2.24
C GLU A 28 -4.19 12.76 3.62
N TRP A 29 -5.32 12.90 4.29
CA TRP A 29 -5.45 13.66 5.53
C TRP A 29 -4.74 13.08 6.76
N GLN A 30 -4.15 11.88 6.66
CA GLN A 30 -3.28 11.38 7.73
C GLN A 30 -2.05 12.29 7.88
N LEU A 31 -1.53 12.80 6.75
CA LEU A 31 -0.48 13.82 6.76
C LEU A 31 -0.95 15.07 7.51
N LEU A 32 -2.17 15.54 7.21
CA LEU A 32 -2.75 16.70 7.87
C LEU A 32 -2.91 16.50 9.38
N ALA A 33 -3.42 15.34 9.81
CA ALA A 33 -3.56 14.99 11.23
C ALA A 33 -2.20 14.97 11.94
N ASP A 34 -1.20 14.33 11.34
CA ASP A 34 0.15 14.21 11.90
C ASP A 34 0.84 15.57 12.02
N LEU A 35 0.72 16.44 11.02
CA LEU A 35 1.28 17.81 11.04
C LEU A 35 0.53 18.73 12.00
N SER A 36 -0.76 18.50 12.19
CA SER A 36 -1.61 19.29 13.08
C SER A 36 -1.53 18.86 14.54
N PHE A 37 -1.00 17.67 14.83
CA PHE A 37 -1.09 17.02 16.14
C PHE A 37 -2.53 16.92 16.67
N ALA A 38 -3.50 16.72 15.77
CA ALA A 38 -4.92 16.85 16.06
C ALA A 38 -5.78 15.78 15.38
N ASP A 39 -6.91 15.46 16.00
CA ASP A 39 -7.92 14.60 15.40
C ASP A 39 -8.78 15.39 14.41
N TYR A 40 -9.22 14.72 13.34
CA TYR A 40 -10.08 15.29 12.32
C TYR A 40 -11.35 14.46 12.14
N LEU A 41 -12.49 15.14 12.02
CA LEU A 41 -13.76 14.55 11.57
C LEU A 41 -14.19 15.26 10.29
N MET A 42 -14.67 14.49 9.31
CA MET A 42 -15.27 15.02 8.09
C MET A 42 -16.79 14.97 8.19
N TRP A 43 -17.41 16.12 8.01
CA TRP A 43 -18.85 16.30 8.02
C TRP A 43 -19.35 16.62 6.61
N VAL A 44 -20.47 16.02 6.22
CA VAL A 44 -21.25 16.40 5.03
C VAL A 44 -22.64 16.87 5.47
N ARG A 45 -23.27 17.69 4.64
CA ARG A 45 -24.62 18.20 4.87
C ARG A 45 -25.60 17.55 3.90
N ARG A 46 -26.66 16.98 4.46
CA ARG A 46 -27.81 16.42 3.75
C ARG A 46 -28.72 17.53 3.21
N ASP A 47 -29.63 17.19 2.30
CA ASP A 47 -30.61 18.14 1.74
C ASP A 47 -31.58 18.70 2.80
N ASP A 48 -31.87 17.93 3.85
CA ASP A 48 -32.68 18.34 5.01
C ASP A 48 -31.89 19.18 6.04
N GLY A 49 -30.63 19.51 5.75
CA GLY A 49 -29.75 20.31 6.60
C GLY A 49 -29.06 19.54 7.73
N VAL A 50 -29.35 18.24 7.88
CA VAL A 50 -28.71 17.39 8.89
C VAL A 50 -27.25 17.12 8.53
N LEU A 51 -26.39 17.07 9.55
CA LEU A 51 -24.96 16.82 9.41
C LEU A 51 -24.65 15.36 9.67
N VAL A 52 -23.81 14.77 8.82
CA VAL A 52 -23.36 13.38 8.97
C VAL A 52 -21.84 13.34 8.98
N CYS A 53 -21.27 12.68 9.99
CA CYS A 53 -19.84 12.40 10.02
C CYS A 53 -19.55 11.21 9.11
N VAL A 54 -18.77 11.41 8.05
CA VAL A 54 -18.52 10.39 7.02
C VAL A 54 -17.14 9.75 7.11
N ALA A 55 -16.23 10.38 7.83
CA ALA A 55 -14.89 9.86 8.07
C ALA A 55 -14.26 10.48 9.33
N GLN A 56 -13.29 9.79 9.91
CA GLN A 56 -12.50 10.23 11.07
C GLN A 56 -11.01 9.87 10.88
N CYS A 57 -10.11 10.75 11.30
CA CYS A 57 -8.67 10.53 11.34
C CYS A 57 -8.09 10.93 12.69
N ARG A 58 -7.13 10.16 13.19
CA ARG A 58 -6.41 10.42 14.45
C ARG A 58 -4.92 10.62 14.15
N PRO A 59 -4.22 11.50 14.87
CA PRO A 59 -2.80 11.74 14.62
C PRO A 59 -1.96 10.58 15.14
N ASN A 60 -0.87 10.22 14.44
CA ASN A 60 0.17 9.33 14.95
C ASN A 60 1.20 10.07 15.82
N THR A 61 1.21 11.40 15.74
CA THR A 61 2.20 12.29 16.39
C THR A 61 1.75 12.81 17.74
N ALA A 62 0.50 12.57 18.14
CA ALA A 62 -0.08 13.06 19.39
C ALA A 62 -1.17 12.10 19.91
N PRO A 63 -1.49 12.12 21.22
CA PRO A 63 -2.61 11.36 21.74
C PRO A 63 -3.95 11.92 21.23
N THR A 64 -4.86 11.02 20.86
CA THR A 64 -6.22 11.36 20.42
C THR A 64 -7.09 11.85 21.58
N VAL A 65 -7.92 12.86 21.32
CA VAL A 65 -9.01 13.30 22.21
C VAL A 65 -10.33 12.63 21.86
N LEU A 66 -10.45 12.06 20.65
CA LEU A 66 -11.65 11.37 20.17
C LEU A 66 -11.52 9.84 20.34
N GLN A 67 -11.80 9.37 21.55
CA GLN A 67 -11.69 7.95 21.91
C GLN A 67 -12.75 7.07 21.22
N THR A 68 -13.93 7.61 20.98
CA THR A 68 -15.03 6.91 20.29
C THR A 68 -14.95 7.10 18.78
N ASP A 69 -15.44 6.11 18.06
CA ASP A 69 -15.70 6.23 16.62
C ASP A 69 -16.95 7.09 16.39
N SER A 70 -16.80 8.14 15.59
CA SER A 70 -17.88 9.09 15.27
C SER A 70 -18.43 8.88 13.85
N VAL A 71 -17.85 7.98 13.05
CA VAL A 71 -18.27 7.73 11.66
C VAL A 71 -19.70 7.18 11.61
N GLY A 72 -20.54 7.75 10.75
CA GLY A 72 -21.96 7.45 10.64
C GLY A 72 -22.84 8.17 11.66
N SER A 73 -22.27 8.99 12.55
CA SER A 73 -23.08 9.80 13.46
C SER A 73 -23.87 10.86 12.70
N VAL A 74 -25.14 11.01 13.09
CA VAL A 74 -26.10 11.94 12.48
C VAL A 74 -26.48 12.99 13.53
N VAL A 75 -26.25 14.26 13.22
CA VAL A 75 -26.38 15.37 14.18
C VAL A 75 -27.15 16.52 13.54
N GLY A 76 -28.12 17.09 14.26
CA GLY A 76 -28.83 18.30 13.82
C GLY A 76 -27.90 19.50 13.73
N ALA A 77 -28.12 20.38 12.75
CA ALA A 77 -27.30 21.58 12.52
C ALA A 77 -27.28 22.53 13.74
N ASP A 78 -28.35 22.54 14.53
CA ASP A 78 -28.49 23.28 15.79
C ASP A 78 -27.50 22.83 16.87
N ARG A 79 -27.08 21.56 16.85
CA ARG A 79 -26.15 20.98 17.83
C ARG A 79 -24.69 21.15 17.45
N LEU A 80 -24.40 21.51 16.19
CA LEU A 80 -23.06 21.81 15.68
C LEU A 80 -23.07 23.13 14.90
N PRO A 81 -23.34 24.27 15.57
CA PRO A 81 -23.46 25.57 14.91
C PRO A 81 -22.17 25.95 14.17
N LEU A 82 -21.01 25.60 14.73
CA LEU A 82 -19.70 25.83 14.11
C LEU A 82 -19.62 25.19 12.71
N VAL A 83 -20.05 23.93 12.56
CA VAL A 83 -20.01 23.21 11.29
C VAL A 83 -21.05 23.77 10.31
N ALA A 84 -22.27 24.01 10.80
CA ALA A 84 -23.37 24.57 9.99
C ALA A 84 -23.03 25.96 9.44
N GLU A 85 -22.43 26.83 10.25
CA GLU A 85 -21.97 28.16 9.84
C GLU A 85 -20.81 28.09 8.85
N THR A 86 -19.91 27.12 8.98
CA THR A 86 -18.81 26.94 8.02
C THR A 86 -19.32 26.47 6.67
N PHE A 87 -20.34 25.61 6.61
CA PHE A 87 -21.05 25.30 5.35
C PHE A 87 -21.74 26.54 4.74
N ALA A 88 -22.28 27.43 5.56
CA ALA A 88 -23.00 28.62 5.08
C ALA A 88 -22.06 29.76 4.65
N SER A 89 -20.99 30.01 5.40
CA SER A 89 -20.04 31.11 5.17
C SER A 89 -18.87 30.73 4.28
N GLY A 90 -18.50 29.45 4.24
CA GLY A 90 -17.29 28.98 3.58
C GLY A 90 -15.99 29.52 4.20
N ALA A 91 -16.04 30.04 5.42
CA ALA A 91 -14.85 30.53 6.12
C ALA A 91 -14.49 29.58 7.26
N ALA A 92 -13.18 29.37 7.49
CA ALA A 92 -12.72 28.65 8.65
C ALA A 92 -13.11 29.41 9.93
N ARG A 93 -13.52 28.68 10.97
CA ARG A 93 -14.02 29.24 12.22
C ARG A 93 -13.49 28.44 13.40
N ARG A 94 -13.20 29.15 14.48
CA ARG A 94 -12.83 28.56 15.76
C ARG A 94 -13.98 28.73 16.73
N GLU A 95 -14.21 27.73 17.57
CA GLU A 95 -15.15 27.87 18.68
C GLU A 95 -14.63 28.99 19.61
N SER A 96 -15.32 30.13 19.61
CA SER A 96 -15.04 31.17 20.59
C SER A 96 -15.49 30.62 21.94
N ASN A 97 -14.59 30.51 22.93
CA ASN A 97 -14.94 30.23 24.32
C ASN A 97 -15.96 31.28 24.80
N GLY A 98 -17.23 31.01 24.55
CA GLY A 98 -18.35 31.85 24.92
C GLY A 98 -18.67 31.59 26.38
N GLY A 99 -18.28 32.53 27.23
CA GLY A 99 -18.66 32.55 28.64
C GLY A 99 -17.71 31.80 29.54
N GLN A 100 -16.92 32.57 30.29
CA GLN A 100 -16.36 32.13 31.57
C GLN A 100 -17.49 31.58 32.45
N ASP A 101 -17.57 30.27 32.60
CA ASP A 101 -18.12 29.67 33.80
C ASP A 101 -16.96 29.01 34.54
N HIS A 102 -16.40 29.72 35.51
CA HIS A 102 -15.28 29.31 36.35
C HIS A 102 -15.69 28.19 37.34
N SER A 103 -16.35 27.14 36.86
CA SER A 103 -16.49 25.89 37.58
C SER A 103 -15.31 24.99 37.20
N ARG A 104 -14.79 24.22 38.16
CA ARG A 104 -13.58 23.39 38.06
C ARG A 104 -13.75 22.20 37.10
N GLN A 105 -14.07 22.44 35.83
CA GLN A 105 -14.01 21.46 34.76
C GLN A 105 -12.75 21.72 33.94
N LEU A 106 -12.02 20.65 33.63
CA LEU A 106 -10.90 20.68 32.70
C LEU A 106 -11.37 21.37 31.41
N PRO A 107 -10.61 22.30 30.83
CA PRO A 107 -11.00 22.94 29.58
C PRO A 107 -11.19 21.86 28.50
N GLY A 108 -12.33 21.94 27.79
CA GLY A 108 -12.66 21.04 26.69
C GLY A 108 -11.65 21.12 25.54
N PRO A 109 -11.74 20.22 24.54
CA PRO A 109 -10.89 20.30 23.36
C PRO A 109 -11.14 21.63 22.63
N ASN A 110 -10.08 22.26 22.13
CA ASN A 110 -10.19 23.39 21.22
C ASN A 110 -10.63 22.86 19.86
N VAL A 111 -11.81 23.30 19.39
CA VAL A 111 -12.40 22.87 18.13
C VAL A 111 -12.32 23.97 17.09
N GLU A 112 -11.71 23.66 15.96
CA GLU A 112 -11.64 24.51 14.78
C GLU A 112 -12.33 23.82 13.61
N SER A 113 -12.98 24.59 12.74
CA SER A 113 -13.67 24.08 11.56
C SER A 113 -13.14 24.74 10.30
N SER A 114 -12.90 23.93 9.27
CA SER A 114 -12.37 24.38 7.99
C SER A 114 -13.18 23.76 6.85
N PRO A 115 -13.59 24.54 5.84
CA PRO A 115 -14.34 24.01 4.70
C PRO A 115 -13.41 23.19 3.79
N VAL A 116 -13.98 22.17 3.15
CA VAL A 116 -13.37 21.47 2.03
C VAL A 116 -14.11 21.90 0.78
N ARG A 117 -13.41 22.60 -0.12
CA ARG A 117 -13.98 23.06 -1.37
C ARG A 117 -13.62 22.14 -2.51
N PHE A 118 -14.60 21.88 -3.37
CA PHE A 118 -14.37 21.33 -4.69
C PHE A 118 -14.96 22.32 -5.69
N ARG A 119 -14.10 22.96 -6.49
CA ARG A 119 -14.45 24.15 -7.28
C ARG A 119 -15.01 25.24 -6.34
N ASP A 120 -16.13 25.87 -6.69
CA ASP A 120 -16.72 26.96 -5.90
C ASP A 120 -17.67 26.49 -4.78
N GLN A 121 -17.77 25.18 -4.52
CA GLN A 121 -18.73 24.62 -3.56
C GLN A 121 -18.04 24.00 -2.35
N VAL A 122 -18.56 24.29 -1.15
CA VAL A 122 -18.17 23.60 0.09
C VAL A 122 -18.85 22.24 0.11
N VAL A 123 -18.09 21.19 -0.17
CA VAL A 123 -18.59 19.81 -0.28
C VAL A 123 -18.52 19.05 1.04
N ALA A 124 -17.64 19.46 1.94
CA ALA A 124 -17.54 18.95 3.30
C ALA A 124 -16.97 20.02 4.25
N VAL A 125 -17.04 19.75 5.55
CA VAL A 125 -16.37 20.56 6.59
C VAL A 125 -15.55 19.63 7.47
N LEU A 126 -14.30 19.99 7.71
CA LEU A 126 -13.44 19.32 8.67
C LEU A 126 -13.56 20.01 10.03
N THR A 127 -13.70 19.23 11.11
CA THR A 127 -13.47 19.73 12.47
C THR A 127 -12.19 19.16 13.02
N GLN A 128 -11.29 20.03 13.46
CA GLN A 128 -10.03 19.72 14.12
C GLN A 128 -10.22 19.76 15.64
N HIS A 129 -9.79 18.71 16.35
CA HIS A 129 -9.92 18.58 17.80
C HIS A 129 -8.54 18.39 18.44
N GLN A 130 -8.19 19.26 19.41
CA GLN A 130 -6.91 19.22 20.11
C GLN A 130 -7.06 19.64 21.58
N THR A 131 -6.17 19.16 22.47
CA THR A 131 -6.17 19.62 23.87
C THR A 131 -5.61 21.04 24.01
N GLU A 132 -6.15 21.85 24.93
CA GLU A 132 -5.59 23.19 25.21
C GLU A 132 -4.11 23.15 25.63
N LEU A 133 -3.70 22.09 26.32
CA LEU A 133 -2.31 21.92 26.74
C LEU A 133 -1.38 21.65 25.55
N ALA A 134 -1.84 20.89 24.54
CA ALA A 134 -1.11 20.70 23.29
C ALA A 134 -1.03 22.01 22.49
N ALA A 135 -2.10 22.81 22.46
CA ALA A 135 -2.12 24.11 21.80
C ALA A 135 -1.16 25.14 22.44
N ARG A 136 -0.90 25.05 23.75
CA ARG A 136 -0.04 26.00 24.51
C ARG A 136 1.42 25.58 24.70
N ARG A 137 1.80 24.33 24.41
CA ARG A 137 3.23 23.94 24.40
C ARG A 137 3.90 24.60 23.20
N GLY A 138 4.57 25.71 23.46
CA GLY A 138 5.51 26.31 22.53
C GLY A 138 6.84 25.55 22.56
N SER A 139 7.47 25.38 21.42
CA SER A 139 7.20 24.41 20.35
C SER A 139 8.56 24.35 19.66
N GLY A 140 9.19 23.18 19.57
CA GLY A 140 10.47 23.07 18.89
C GLY A 140 10.36 23.53 17.43
N GLY A 141 11.51 23.61 16.74
CA GLY A 141 11.52 23.91 15.31
C GLY A 141 10.62 22.97 14.50
N LEU A 142 10.51 21.70 14.94
CA LEU A 142 9.66 20.69 14.34
C LEU A 142 8.17 21.01 14.47
N GLU A 143 7.69 21.26 15.68
CA GLU A 143 6.27 21.50 15.92
C GLU A 143 5.80 22.78 15.23
N THR A 144 6.67 23.79 15.12
CA THR A 144 6.39 25.03 14.39
C THR A 144 6.26 24.75 12.90
N ALA A 145 7.27 24.11 12.29
CA ALA A 145 7.24 23.79 10.87
C ALA A 145 6.06 22.87 10.47
N TYR A 146 5.69 21.94 11.35
CA TYR A 146 4.53 21.06 11.15
C TYR A 146 3.22 21.85 11.17
N ARG A 147 3.00 22.69 12.18
CA ARG A 147 1.78 23.50 12.30
C ARG A 147 1.62 24.52 11.18
N ASP A 148 2.70 25.18 10.78
CA ASP A 148 2.68 26.14 9.68
C ASP A 148 2.27 25.43 8.38
N THR A 149 2.85 24.24 8.13
CA THR A 149 2.51 23.44 6.95
C THR A 149 1.08 22.88 7.02
N ALA A 150 0.61 22.44 8.19
CA ALA A 150 -0.79 22.05 8.35
C ALA A 150 -1.75 23.19 8.07
N THR A 151 -1.41 24.41 8.48
CA THR A 151 -2.19 25.63 8.23
C THR A 151 -2.27 25.91 6.73
N ASP A 152 -1.15 25.82 6.01
CA ASP A 152 -1.13 25.96 4.56
C ASP A 152 -2.00 24.90 3.86
N LEU A 153 -1.94 23.64 4.29
CA LEU A 153 -2.78 22.57 3.74
C LEU A 153 -4.27 22.78 4.03
N LEU A 154 -4.63 23.32 5.21
CA LEU A 154 -6.02 23.69 5.52
C LEU A 154 -6.51 24.84 4.62
N HIS A 155 -5.65 25.81 4.33
CA HIS A 155 -5.96 26.86 3.34
C HIS A 155 -6.16 26.26 1.95
N MET A 156 -5.31 25.33 1.52
CA MET A 156 -5.44 24.65 0.24
C MET A 156 -6.72 23.79 0.14
N LEU A 157 -7.12 23.10 1.21
CA LEU A 157 -8.40 22.39 1.29
C LEU A 157 -9.58 23.36 1.17
N ALA A 158 -9.47 24.51 1.85
CA ALA A 158 -10.48 25.57 1.77
C ALA A 158 -10.52 26.22 0.38
N GLU A 159 -9.43 26.22 -0.38
CA GLU A 159 -9.37 26.76 -1.76
C GLU A 159 -9.63 25.69 -2.83
N GLY A 160 -9.69 24.41 -2.45
CA GLY A 160 -9.87 23.28 -3.37
C GLY A 160 -8.63 22.95 -4.21
N THR A 161 -7.45 23.38 -3.78
CA THR A 161 -6.16 23.12 -4.44
C THR A 161 -5.41 21.91 -3.86
N PHE A 162 -5.92 21.32 -2.78
CA PHE A 162 -5.45 20.06 -2.21
C PHE A 162 -6.63 19.14 -1.87
N PRO A 163 -6.50 17.82 -2.06
CA PRO A 163 -5.40 17.11 -2.73
C PRO A 163 -5.52 17.18 -4.26
N ASP A 164 -4.38 17.09 -4.93
CA ASP A 164 -4.34 16.93 -6.38
C ASP A 164 -4.75 15.50 -6.76
N VAL A 165 -5.92 15.37 -7.40
CA VAL A 165 -6.58 14.08 -7.67
C VAL A 165 -5.84 13.27 -8.76
N GLY A 166 -4.88 13.87 -9.46
CA GLY A 166 -4.07 13.20 -10.50
C GLY A 166 -3.19 12.04 -9.99
N ASP A 167 -2.92 11.98 -8.69
CA ASP A 167 -1.89 11.10 -8.09
C ASP A 167 -2.47 10.03 -7.13
N VAL A 168 -3.78 9.76 -7.15
CA VAL A 168 -4.41 8.79 -6.21
C VAL A 168 -4.08 7.32 -6.57
N ALA A 169 -3.53 7.06 -7.75
CA ALA A 169 -3.35 5.70 -8.28
C ALA A 169 -1.98 5.04 -8.03
N MET A 170 -0.99 5.72 -7.42
CA MET A 170 0.38 5.18 -7.35
C MET A 170 0.94 5.09 -5.91
N SER A 171 1.22 3.83 -5.53
CA SER A 171 2.02 3.36 -4.39
C SER A 171 1.34 3.29 -3.01
N ARG A 172 1.37 2.07 -2.42
CA ARG A 172 0.97 1.80 -1.03
C ARG A 172 1.98 2.31 0.00
N SER A 173 3.16 2.79 -0.42
CA SER A 173 4.23 3.24 0.48
C SER A 173 4.53 4.74 0.29
N THR A 174 3.70 5.60 0.87
CA THR A 174 4.00 7.03 0.96
C THR A 174 4.79 7.34 2.24
N PRO A 175 5.76 8.27 2.23
CA PRO A 175 6.42 8.71 3.44
C PRO A 175 5.39 9.38 4.36
N ARG A 176 5.48 9.11 5.66
CA ARG A 176 4.70 9.81 6.69
C ARG A 176 5.47 11.06 7.13
N ALA A 177 4.77 12.01 7.76
CA ALA A 177 5.42 13.20 8.33
C ALA A 177 6.60 12.86 9.24
N GLY A 178 6.42 11.82 10.08
CA GLY A 178 7.44 11.35 11.02
C GLY A 178 8.63 10.61 10.36
N ASP A 179 8.54 10.15 9.12
CA ASP A 179 9.66 9.47 8.45
C ASP A 179 10.79 10.44 8.10
N GLY A 180 10.44 11.70 7.84
CA GLY A 180 11.35 12.77 7.46
C GLY A 180 10.56 13.89 6.82
N PHE A 181 10.81 15.13 7.25
CA PHE A 181 10.07 16.30 6.81
C PHE A 181 11.03 17.44 6.50
N ILE A 182 10.80 18.10 5.37
CA ILE A 182 11.59 19.24 4.89
C ILE A 182 10.61 20.31 4.44
N ARG A 183 10.84 21.56 4.86
CA ARG A 183 10.13 22.74 4.37
C ARG A 183 11.04 23.54 3.46
N LEU A 184 10.58 23.78 2.24
CA LEU A 184 11.21 24.69 1.29
C LEU A 184 10.52 26.05 1.33
N ASP A 185 11.32 27.11 1.18
CA ASP A 185 10.80 28.44 0.86
C ASP A 185 10.52 28.58 -0.66
N VAL A 186 10.03 29.75 -1.05
CA VAL A 186 9.69 30.07 -2.46
C VAL A 186 10.89 30.07 -3.41
N SER A 187 12.12 30.11 -2.89
CA SER A 187 13.35 30.06 -3.68
C SER A 187 13.97 28.65 -3.75
N GLY A 188 13.32 27.66 -3.12
CA GLY A 188 13.81 26.29 -3.02
C GLY A 188 14.94 26.13 -2.00
N VAL A 189 15.11 27.07 -1.08
CA VAL A 189 16.02 26.94 0.06
C VAL A 189 15.30 26.19 1.18
N VAL A 190 16.02 25.27 1.83
CA VAL A 190 15.50 24.51 2.96
C VAL A 190 15.36 25.44 4.16
N ALA A 191 14.12 25.82 4.48
CA ALA A 191 13.79 26.63 5.64
C ALA A 191 13.80 25.81 6.94
N TYR A 192 13.49 24.51 6.85
CA TYR A 192 13.51 23.59 7.98
C TYR A 192 13.73 22.15 7.52
N ALA A 193 14.46 21.35 8.30
CA ALA A 193 14.58 19.91 8.12
C ALA A 193 14.47 19.15 9.44
N SER A 194 13.63 18.12 9.49
CA SER A 194 13.49 17.30 10.69
C SER A 194 14.72 16.42 10.93
N PRO A 195 14.98 15.98 12.17
CA PRO A 195 16.11 15.08 12.47
C PRO A 195 16.12 13.80 11.63
N ASN A 196 14.95 13.26 11.29
CA ASN A 196 14.84 12.07 10.45
C ASN A 196 15.13 12.36 8.97
N ALA A 197 14.75 13.54 8.46
CA ALA A 197 15.16 13.98 7.13
C ALA A 197 16.68 14.14 7.06
N LEU A 198 17.29 14.79 8.05
CA LEU A 198 18.76 14.93 8.11
C LEU A 198 19.45 13.55 8.19
N SER A 199 18.89 12.62 8.97
CA SER A 199 19.40 11.25 9.05
C SER A 199 19.33 10.52 7.71
N ALA A 200 18.26 10.69 6.93
CA ALA A 200 18.16 10.15 5.58
C ALA A 200 19.23 10.76 4.66
N TYR A 201 19.41 12.09 4.69
CA TYR A 201 20.44 12.78 3.89
C TYR A 201 21.87 12.37 4.26
N HIS A 202 22.18 12.14 5.54
CA HIS A 202 23.48 11.62 5.95
C HIS A 202 23.75 10.24 5.36
N ARG A 203 22.72 9.37 5.26
CA ARG A 203 22.84 8.05 4.62
C ARG A 203 22.98 8.14 3.11
N MET A 204 22.41 9.18 2.49
CA MET A 204 22.66 9.54 1.09
C MET A 204 24.08 10.09 0.85
N GLY A 205 24.85 10.38 1.90
CA GLY A 205 26.22 10.88 1.82
C GLY A 205 26.39 12.39 2.03
N LEU A 206 25.36 13.10 2.48
CA LEU A 206 25.49 14.51 2.83
C LEU A 206 26.39 14.68 4.07
N THR A 207 27.42 15.51 3.95
CA THR A 207 28.34 15.84 5.07
C THR A 207 28.18 17.28 5.59
N SER A 208 27.33 18.08 4.96
CA SER A 208 27.05 19.47 5.32
C SER A 208 25.67 19.61 5.96
N GLU A 209 25.36 20.81 6.45
CA GLU A 209 24.01 21.15 6.88
C GLU A 209 23.03 21.17 5.70
N LEU A 210 21.78 20.79 5.98
CA LEU A 210 20.69 20.81 5.01
C LEU A 210 19.93 22.15 5.03
N GLU A 211 19.66 22.69 6.22
CA GLU A 211 18.98 23.98 6.39
C GLU A 211 19.82 25.14 5.83
N GLY A 212 19.14 26.16 5.30
CA GLY A 212 19.76 27.34 4.70
C GLY A 212 20.39 27.11 3.32
N HIS A 213 20.35 25.89 2.79
CA HIS A 213 20.90 25.55 1.47
C HIS A 213 19.79 25.30 0.45
N ASN A 214 20.08 25.59 -0.83
CA ASN A 214 19.17 25.26 -1.93
C ASN A 214 19.06 23.73 -2.09
N PHE A 215 17.82 23.22 -2.07
CA PHE A 215 17.49 21.80 -2.07
C PHE A 215 18.10 21.05 -3.27
N ILE A 216 18.00 21.61 -4.47
CA ILE A 216 18.51 20.98 -5.69
C ILE A 216 20.03 20.88 -5.64
N ARG A 217 20.70 21.96 -5.20
CA ARG A 217 22.17 22.01 -5.12
C ARG A 217 22.74 20.96 -4.16
N VAL A 218 22.05 20.68 -3.05
CA VAL A 218 22.51 19.69 -2.06
C VAL A 218 22.07 18.27 -2.41
N THR A 219 20.92 18.08 -3.04
CA THR A 219 20.36 16.74 -3.31
C THR A 219 20.93 16.14 -4.59
N ARG A 220 21.04 16.92 -5.67
CA ARG A 220 21.45 16.43 -6.99
C ARG A 220 22.80 15.68 -6.98
N PRO A 221 23.87 16.14 -6.27
CA PRO A 221 25.14 15.44 -6.27
C PRO A 221 25.14 14.11 -5.49
N LEU A 222 24.13 13.85 -4.66
CA LEU A 222 24.04 12.65 -3.83
C LEU A 222 23.38 11.49 -4.58
N ILE A 223 22.59 11.79 -5.60
CA ILE A 223 21.82 10.81 -6.37
C ILE A 223 22.77 10.05 -7.31
N SER A 224 22.65 8.72 -7.29
CA SER A 224 23.55 7.82 -8.00
C SER A 224 23.34 7.84 -9.51
N ASP A 225 22.09 7.85 -9.99
CA ASP A 225 21.77 7.93 -11.41
C ASP A 225 21.66 9.40 -11.87
N PRO A 226 22.49 9.86 -12.83
CA PRO A 226 22.39 11.21 -13.39
C PRO A 226 21.02 11.55 -13.99
N PHE A 227 20.26 10.56 -14.49
CA PHE A 227 18.91 10.79 -15.03
C PHE A 227 17.91 11.09 -13.91
N GLU A 228 17.85 10.24 -12.88
CA GLU A 228 17.04 10.49 -11.67
C GLU A 228 17.42 11.83 -11.01
N ALA A 229 18.72 12.15 -10.97
CA ALA A 229 19.21 13.41 -10.42
C ALA A 229 18.70 14.65 -11.17
N GLN A 230 18.59 14.55 -12.51
CA GLN A 230 18.03 15.60 -13.35
C GLN A 230 16.52 15.68 -13.20
N GLU A 231 15.83 14.54 -13.15
CA GLU A 231 14.37 14.46 -12.96
C GLU A 231 13.94 15.09 -11.63
N VAL A 232 14.62 14.78 -10.52
CA VAL A 232 14.39 15.43 -9.21
C VAL A 232 14.55 16.96 -9.32
N ALA A 233 15.59 17.42 -10.02
CA ALA A 233 15.87 18.84 -10.14
C ALA A 233 14.80 19.57 -10.96
N GLU A 234 14.40 19.01 -12.10
CA GLU A 234 13.34 19.56 -12.96
C GLU A 234 12.00 19.56 -12.22
N HIS A 235 11.69 18.48 -11.51
CA HIS A 235 10.46 18.38 -10.74
C HIS A 235 10.39 19.41 -9.62
N VAL A 236 11.46 19.64 -8.86
CA VAL A 236 11.45 20.66 -7.79
C VAL A 236 11.31 22.07 -8.36
N LEU A 237 11.85 22.35 -9.56
CA LEU A 237 11.63 23.62 -10.25
C LEU A 237 10.17 23.80 -10.67
N ASP A 238 9.56 22.76 -11.24
CA ASP A 238 8.14 22.76 -11.62
C ASP A 238 7.22 22.91 -10.40
N LEU A 239 7.51 22.17 -9.33
CA LEU A 239 6.81 22.25 -8.04
C LEU A 239 6.78 23.68 -7.48
N LEU A 240 7.92 24.38 -7.52
CA LEU A 240 8.03 25.78 -7.10
C LEU A 240 7.39 26.75 -8.09
N ALA A 241 7.05 26.32 -9.30
CA ALA A 241 6.23 27.06 -10.25
C ALA A 241 4.72 26.79 -10.09
N GLY A 242 4.32 25.93 -9.13
CA GLY A 242 2.94 25.51 -8.92
C GLY A 242 2.56 24.21 -9.63
N GLY A 243 3.56 23.42 -10.05
CA GLY A 243 3.39 22.07 -10.58
C GLY A 243 2.82 21.08 -9.57
N ALA A 244 2.52 19.87 -10.04
CA ALA A 244 1.84 18.84 -9.27
C ALA A 244 2.72 18.21 -8.19
N SER A 245 2.07 17.53 -7.23
CA SER A 245 2.76 16.61 -6.31
C SER A 245 3.34 15.43 -7.10
N MET A 246 4.51 14.95 -6.69
CA MET A 246 5.10 13.72 -7.22
C MET A 246 5.63 12.86 -6.09
N ARG A 247 5.67 11.56 -6.36
CA ARG A 247 6.30 10.55 -5.53
C ARG A 247 7.38 9.86 -6.36
N MET A 248 8.57 9.75 -5.80
CA MET A 248 9.69 9.11 -6.48
C MET A 248 10.57 8.34 -5.50
N GLU A 249 11.13 7.26 -5.99
CA GLU A 249 12.17 6.50 -5.30
C GLU A 249 13.49 6.84 -5.95
N VAL A 250 14.52 7.09 -5.14
CA VAL A 250 15.82 7.54 -5.62
C VAL A 250 16.92 6.78 -4.89
N ASP A 251 17.85 6.21 -5.65
CA ASP A 251 19.07 5.61 -5.12
C ASP A 251 20.16 6.69 -5.01
N ALA A 252 20.70 6.88 -3.80
CA ALA A 252 21.67 7.92 -3.48
C ALA A 252 22.76 7.37 -2.55
N GLY A 253 23.97 7.24 -3.07
CA GLY A 253 25.06 6.52 -2.39
C GLY A 253 24.67 5.07 -2.12
N ASP A 254 24.76 4.65 -0.85
CA ASP A 254 24.36 3.31 -0.40
C ASP A 254 22.90 3.24 0.11
N ALA A 255 22.16 4.34 0.00
CA ALA A 255 20.80 4.47 0.50
C ALA A 255 19.76 4.54 -0.63
N THR A 256 18.58 3.98 -0.37
CA THR A 256 17.40 4.16 -1.20
C THR A 256 16.39 4.99 -0.41
N VAL A 257 15.97 6.14 -0.94
CA VAL A 257 15.00 7.03 -0.29
C VAL A 257 13.75 7.18 -1.15
N LEU A 258 12.60 7.23 -0.49
CA LEU A 258 11.34 7.57 -1.11
C LEU A 258 11.02 9.03 -0.78
N LEU A 259 10.88 9.84 -1.81
CA LEU A 259 10.57 11.25 -1.75
C LEU A 259 9.11 11.47 -2.15
N ARG A 260 8.47 12.39 -1.45
CA ARG A 260 7.15 12.91 -1.80
C ARG A 260 7.16 14.41 -1.68
N THR A 261 6.77 15.10 -2.74
CA THR A 261 6.74 16.57 -2.77
C THR A 261 5.30 17.08 -2.75
N LEU A 262 5.03 18.11 -1.96
CA LEU A 262 3.74 18.78 -1.92
C LEU A 262 3.96 20.27 -2.19
N PRO A 263 3.38 20.82 -3.28
CA PRO A 263 3.42 22.25 -3.51
C PRO A 263 2.55 22.93 -2.46
N LEU A 264 2.96 24.10 -1.98
CA LEU A 264 2.18 24.87 -1.01
C LEU A 264 1.73 26.16 -1.68
N VAL A 265 0.42 26.31 -1.87
CA VAL A 265 -0.18 27.46 -2.53
C VAL A 265 -1.25 28.03 -1.63
N VAL A 266 -1.06 29.27 -1.19
CA VAL A 266 -2.00 29.95 -0.28
C VAL A 266 -2.46 31.24 -0.94
N HIS A 267 -3.78 31.42 -1.06
CA HIS A 267 -4.38 32.60 -1.69
C HIS A 267 -3.87 32.83 -3.13
N GLY A 268 -3.67 31.74 -3.87
CA GLY A 268 -3.13 31.75 -5.23
C GLY A 268 -1.66 32.16 -5.35
N ARG A 269 -0.91 32.24 -4.24
CA ARG A 269 0.53 32.54 -4.22
C ARG A 269 1.30 31.30 -3.78
N ASN A 270 2.44 31.07 -4.42
CA ASN A 270 3.37 30.03 -3.97
C ASN A 270 3.92 30.39 -2.57
N ALA A 271 3.81 29.45 -1.64
CA ALA A 271 4.30 29.50 -0.26
C ALA A 271 5.48 28.52 -0.01
N GLY A 272 6.09 28.01 -1.09
CA GLY A 272 7.17 27.04 -1.09
C GLY A 272 6.64 25.61 -1.29
N ALA A 273 7.27 24.65 -0.62
CA ALA A 273 6.90 23.26 -0.72
C ALA A 273 7.19 22.50 0.57
N ALA A 274 6.44 21.42 0.80
CA ALA A 274 6.79 20.40 1.79
C ALA A 274 7.34 19.17 1.08
N ILE A 275 8.43 18.61 1.58
CA ILE A 275 9.00 17.36 1.08
C ILE A 275 9.03 16.37 2.23
N LEU A 276 8.43 15.21 2.00
CA LEU A 276 8.55 14.07 2.89
C LEU A 276 9.59 13.12 2.33
N ILE A 277 10.46 12.63 3.20
CA ILE A 277 11.52 11.69 2.85
C ILE A 277 11.46 10.49 3.78
N ARG A 278 11.59 9.30 3.21
CA ARG A 278 11.70 8.06 3.98
C ARG A 278 12.86 7.25 3.45
N ASP A 279 13.79 6.90 4.32
CA ASP A 279 14.80 5.89 4.00
C ASP A 279 14.15 4.50 3.98
N VAL A 280 14.20 3.86 2.81
CA VAL A 280 13.65 2.52 2.55
C VAL A 280 14.74 1.51 2.21
N THR A 281 16.02 1.82 2.46
CA THR A 281 17.18 0.98 2.14
C THR A 281 17.03 -0.44 2.67
N GLU A 282 16.71 -0.59 3.96
CA GLU A 282 16.56 -1.91 4.60
C GLU A 282 15.27 -2.63 4.17
N VAL A 283 14.20 -1.88 3.87
CA VAL A 283 12.96 -2.44 3.32
C VAL A 283 13.25 -3.05 1.94
N LYS A 284 13.94 -2.30 1.08
CA LYS A 284 14.34 -2.73 -0.27
C LYS A 284 15.32 -3.89 -0.24
N ARG A 285 16.28 -3.92 0.70
CA ARG A 285 17.17 -5.07 0.89
C ARG A 285 16.38 -6.34 1.21
N ARG A 286 15.37 -6.25 2.06
CA ARG A 286 14.48 -7.38 2.39
C ARG A 286 13.64 -7.80 1.19
N ASP A 287 13.02 -6.85 0.49
CA ASP A 287 12.20 -7.14 -0.70
C ASP A 287 13.02 -7.80 -1.82
N ARG A 288 14.23 -7.28 -2.09
CA ARG A 288 15.16 -7.88 -3.05
C ARG A 288 15.61 -9.29 -2.61
N ALA A 289 15.79 -9.52 -1.31
CA ALA A 289 16.12 -10.85 -0.79
C ALA A 289 14.95 -11.85 -0.95
N LEU A 290 13.70 -11.40 -0.80
CA LEU A 290 12.50 -12.21 -1.03
C LEU A 290 12.36 -12.58 -2.52
N ILE A 291 12.50 -11.61 -3.43
CA ILE A 291 12.44 -11.86 -4.88
C ILE A 291 13.55 -12.83 -5.32
N SER A 292 14.76 -12.70 -4.76
CA SER A 292 15.88 -13.60 -5.03
C SER A 292 15.61 -15.03 -4.55
N LYS A 293 14.96 -15.19 -3.38
CA LYS A 293 14.52 -16.51 -2.89
C LYS A 293 13.52 -17.15 -3.84
N ASP A 294 12.52 -16.42 -4.33
CA ASP A 294 11.51 -16.95 -5.25
C ASP A 294 12.12 -17.37 -6.59
N ALA A 295 13.08 -16.61 -7.10
CA ALA A 295 13.84 -16.97 -8.29
C ALA A 295 14.68 -18.24 -8.08
N THR A 296 15.31 -18.37 -6.91
CA THR A 296 16.09 -19.56 -6.52
C THR A 296 15.20 -20.80 -6.41
N ILE A 297 14.02 -20.67 -5.79
CA ILE A 297 13.03 -21.76 -5.67
C ILE A 297 12.58 -22.22 -7.06
N ARG A 298 12.27 -21.29 -7.96
CA ARG A 298 11.95 -21.62 -9.36
C ARG A 298 13.08 -22.34 -10.08
N GLU A 299 14.33 -21.92 -9.89
CA GLU A 299 15.50 -22.61 -10.49
C GLU A 299 15.64 -24.04 -9.95
N ILE A 300 15.45 -24.25 -8.64
CA ILE A 300 15.48 -25.58 -8.03
C ILE A 300 14.41 -26.49 -8.66
N HIS A 301 13.17 -26.02 -8.78
CA HIS A 301 12.10 -26.80 -9.41
C HIS A 301 12.42 -27.16 -10.86
N HIS A 302 12.97 -26.22 -11.64
CA HIS A 302 13.43 -26.49 -13.00
C HIS A 302 14.55 -27.54 -13.05
N ARG A 303 15.51 -27.51 -12.12
CA ARG A 303 16.59 -28.51 -12.05
C ARG A 303 16.08 -29.89 -11.67
N VAL A 304 15.15 -30.00 -10.72
CA VAL A 304 14.55 -31.27 -10.32
C VAL A 304 13.82 -31.93 -11.48
N LYS A 305 13.02 -31.16 -12.25
CA LYS A 305 12.38 -31.62 -13.48
C LYS A 305 13.40 -32.16 -14.49
N ASN A 306 14.46 -31.42 -14.77
CA ASN A 306 15.50 -31.83 -15.71
C ASN A 306 16.24 -33.10 -15.26
N ASN A 307 16.48 -33.26 -13.96
CA ASN A 307 17.12 -34.45 -13.40
C ASN A 307 16.23 -35.70 -13.56
N LEU A 308 14.94 -35.61 -13.23
CA LEU A 308 13.99 -36.73 -13.39
C LEU A 308 13.87 -37.14 -14.86
N GLN A 309 13.82 -36.17 -15.78
CA GLN A 309 13.82 -36.45 -17.22
C GLN A 309 15.11 -37.14 -17.69
N THR A 310 16.27 -36.74 -17.15
CA THR A 310 17.56 -37.36 -17.46
C THR A 310 17.62 -38.79 -16.97
N VAL A 311 17.16 -39.06 -15.74
CA VAL A 311 17.07 -40.41 -15.18
C VAL A 311 16.15 -41.29 -16.02
N ALA A 312 14.97 -40.80 -16.41
CA ALA A 312 14.06 -41.52 -17.29
C ALA A 312 14.68 -41.83 -18.66
N ALA A 313 15.44 -40.89 -19.25
CA ALA A 313 16.14 -41.10 -20.52
C ALA A 313 17.24 -42.18 -20.42
N LEU A 314 18.02 -42.17 -19.34
CA LEU A 314 19.05 -43.18 -19.08
C LEU A 314 18.43 -44.57 -18.89
N LEU A 315 17.36 -44.69 -18.11
CA LEU A 315 16.64 -45.94 -17.92
C LEU A 315 16.06 -46.47 -19.24
N ARG A 316 15.49 -45.60 -20.09
CA ARG A 316 15.04 -45.98 -21.45
C ARG A 316 16.19 -46.51 -22.32
N LEU A 317 17.37 -45.87 -22.25
CA LEU A 317 18.54 -46.33 -23.00
C LEU A 317 19.04 -47.70 -22.51
N GLN A 318 19.03 -47.94 -21.20
CA GLN A 318 19.38 -49.25 -20.63
C GLN A 318 18.37 -50.33 -21.01
N ALA A 319 17.07 -50.02 -20.95
CA ALA A 319 16.01 -50.93 -21.37
C ALA A 319 16.18 -51.39 -22.84
N ARG A 320 16.65 -50.50 -23.73
CA ARG A 320 16.93 -50.83 -25.13
C ARG A 320 18.16 -51.72 -25.33
N ARG A 321 19.13 -51.68 -24.43
CA ARG A 321 20.41 -52.42 -24.54
C ARG A 321 20.38 -53.78 -23.85
N THR A 322 19.48 -53.97 -22.90
CA THR A 322 19.32 -55.23 -22.17
C THR A 322 18.75 -56.33 -23.06
N ALA A 323 19.41 -57.51 -23.05
CA ALA A 323 18.95 -58.72 -23.74
C ALA A 323 18.02 -59.61 -22.88
N ASN A 324 17.92 -59.33 -21.58
CA ASN A 324 16.99 -60.01 -20.66
C ASN A 324 15.59 -59.37 -20.76
N ALA A 325 14.59 -60.15 -21.19
CA ALA A 325 13.21 -59.69 -21.32
C ALA A 325 12.63 -59.16 -20.00
N GLU A 326 12.83 -59.90 -18.91
CA GLU A 326 12.32 -59.54 -17.57
C GLU A 326 12.99 -58.26 -17.04
N GLY A 327 14.31 -58.13 -17.26
CA GLY A 327 15.06 -56.92 -16.90
C GLY A 327 14.66 -55.69 -17.75
N ARG A 328 14.26 -55.89 -19.00
CA ARG A 328 13.77 -54.82 -19.88
C ARG A 328 12.41 -54.31 -19.41
N GLU A 329 11.53 -55.21 -18.99
CA GLU A 329 10.20 -54.87 -18.49
C GLU A 329 10.28 -54.05 -17.19
N ALA A 330 11.07 -54.49 -16.21
CA ALA A 330 11.31 -53.76 -14.96
C ALA A 330 11.92 -52.35 -15.18
N LEU A 331 12.79 -52.19 -16.19
CA LEU A 331 13.36 -50.88 -16.55
C LEU A 331 12.32 -49.97 -17.22
N ILE A 332 11.42 -50.51 -18.05
CA ILE A 332 10.32 -49.75 -18.66
C ILE A 332 9.32 -49.31 -17.58
N GLU A 333 9.02 -50.17 -16.61
CA GLU A 333 8.21 -49.83 -15.44
C GLU A 333 8.85 -48.70 -14.63
N SER A 334 10.16 -48.78 -14.38
CA SER A 334 10.91 -47.73 -13.68
C SER A 334 10.88 -46.38 -14.42
N VAL A 335 10.93 -46.40 -15.76
CA VAL A 335 10.76 -45.19 -16.59
C VAL A 335 9.38 -44.58 -16.41
N ARG A 336 8.32 -45.41 -16.34
CA ARG A 336 6.95 -44.94 -16.14
C ARG A 336 6.82 -44.27 -14.77
N ARG A 337 7.30 -44.90 -13.69
CA ARG A 337 7.28 -44.32 -12.34
C ARG A 337 8.02 -42.99 -12.24
N VAL A 338 9.23 -42.90 -12.79
CA VAL A 338 10.01 -41.64 -12.80
C VAL A 338 9.29 -40.55 -13.59
N SER A 339 8.58 -40.91 -14.66
CA SER A 339 7.80 -39.96 -15.45
C SER A 339 6.56 -39.46 -14.69
N SER A 340 5.88 -40.34 -13.94
CA SER A 340 4.76 -39.98 -13.07
C SER A 340 5.20 -39.03 -11.94
N ILE A 341 6.33 -39.32 -11.27
CA ILE A 341 6.91 -38.43 -10.24
C ILE A 341 7.27 -37.06 -10.83
N ALA A 342 7.81 -37.01 -12.05
CA ALA A 342 8.14 -35.76 -12.71
C ALA A 342 6.89 -34.91 -13.02
N LEU A 343 5.78 -35.54 -13.41
CA LEU A 343 4.49 -34.88 -13.65
C LEU A 343 3.88 -34.33 -12.35
N VAL A 344 3.91 -35.12 -11.27
CA VAL A 344 3.47 -34.70 -9.93
C VAL A 344 4.26 -33.49 -9.45
N HIS A 345 5.59 -33.56 -9.55
CA HIS A 345 6.47 -32.45 -9.17
C HIS A 345 6.20 -31.20 -10.02
N ASP A 346 5.99 -31.33 -11.34
CA ASP A 346 5.69 -30.19 -12.22
C ASP A 346 4.37 -29.52 -11.82
N ALA A 347 3.32 -30.32 -11.54
CA ALA A 347 2.00 -29.82 -11.15
C ALA A 347 2.01 -29.12 -9.79
N LEU A 348 2.82 -29.59 -8.84
CA LEU A 348 2.97 -29.02 -7.51
C LEU A 348 3.94 -27.83 -7.44
N SER A 349 4.91 -27.74 -8.37
CA SER A 349 5.91 -26.66 -8.37
C SER A 349 5.39 -25.30 -8.86
N MET A 350 4.15 -25.24 -9.37
CA MET A 350 3.55 -24.01 -9.90
C MET A 350 2.87 -23.16 -8.80
N SER A 351 2.62 -23.70 -7.61
CA SER A 351 2.09 -22.96 -6.47
C SER A 351 3.23 -22.56 -5.53
N VAL A 352 3.49 -21.25 -5.42
CA VAL A 352 4.44 -20.68 -4.43
C VAL A 352 3.85 -20.72 -3.01
N ASP A 353 2.54 -20.97 -2.89
CA ASP A 353 1.85 -21.05 -1.62
C ASP A 353 2.11 -22.38 -0.90
N GLU A 354 2.16 -22.32 0.44
CA GLU A 354 2.24 -23.50 1.33
C GLU A 354 1.00 -24.40 1.26
N GLN A 355 -0.03 -23.98 0.51
CA GLN A 355 -1.32 -24.63 0.37
C GLN A 355 -1.62 -24.98 -1.10
N VAL A 356 -2.04 -26.23 -1.32
CA VAL A 356 -2.29 -26.83 -2.62
C VAL A 356 -3.74 -27.29 -2.68
N ASN A 357 -4.47 -26.84 -3.71
CA ASN A 357 -5.77 -27.41 -4.05
C ASN A 357 -5.58 -28.78 -4.71
N LEU A 358 -5.83 -29.85 -3.96
CA LEU A 358 -5.54 -31.21 -4.41
C LEU A 358 -6.44 -31.65 -5.58
N ASP A 359 -7.65 -31.10 -5.63
CA ASP A 359 -8.66 -31.44 -6.61
C ASP A 359 -8.24 -31.00 -8.02
N GLU A 360 -7.71 -29.78 -8.15
CA GLU A 360 -7.19 -29.25 -9.42
C GLU A 360 -5.99 -30.07 -9.94
N VAL A 361 -5.12 -30.53 -9.02
CA VAL A 361 -3.94 -31.30 -9.38
C VAL A 361 -4.33 -32.70 -9.87
N ILE A 362 -5.28 -33.36 -9.19
CA ILE A 362 -5.78 -34.68 -9.57
C ILE A 362 -6.46 -34.61 -10.95
N ASP A 363 -7.31 -33.61 -11.20
CA ASP A 363 -8.01 -33.45 -12.49
C ASP A 363 -7.04 -33.23 -13.66
N ARG A 364 -5.85 -32.69 -13.38
CA ARG A 364 -4.80 -32.50 -14.38
C ARG A 364 -3.94 -33.75 -14.62
N ILE A 365 -3.72 -34.57 -13.59
CA ILE A 365 -2.84 -35.75 -13.66
C ILE A 365 -3.58 -36.98 -14.22
N LEU A 366 -4.82 -37.22 -13.82
CA LEU A 366 -5.58 -38.41 -14.22
C LEU A 366 -5.67 -38.63 -15.75
N PRO A 367 -5.92 -37.59 -16.59
CA PRO A 367 -5.94 -37.76 -18.04
C PRO A 367 -4.58 -38.19 -18.62
N ILE A 368 -3.50 -37.64 -18.07
CA ILE A 368 -2.13 -37.92 -18.53
C ILE A 368 -1.73 -39.35 -18.18
N MET A 369 -2.15 -39.86 -17.01
CA MET A 369 -1.90 -41.24 -16.63
C MET A 369 -2.60 -42.24 -17.54
N ASN A 370 -3.78 -41.88 -18.05
CA ASN A 370 -4.52 -42.69 -19.02
C ASN A 370 -3.78 -42.79 -20.37
N ASP A 371 -3.15 -41.70 -20.82
CA ASP A 371 -2.40 -41.65 -22.09
C ASP A 371 -1.06 -42.41 -22.05
N VAL A 372 -0.45 -42.52 -20.86
CA VAL A 372 0.85 -43.21 -20.67
C VAL A 372 0.67 -44.72 -20.52
N ALA A 373 -0.48 -45.17 -20.05
CA ALA A 373 -0.80 -46.58 -19.93
C ALA A 373 -1.00 -47.21 -21.32
N SER A 374 -0.09 -48.11 -21.69
CA SER A 374 -0.13 -48.83 -22.98
C SER A 374 -1.13 -49.99 -22.94
N VAL A 375 -2.42 -49.69 -22.71
CA VAL A 375 -3.51 -50.69 -22.70
C VAL A 375 -4.38 -50.48 -23.94
N ASP A 376 -4.62 -51.53 -24.72
CA ASP A 376 -5.43 -51.47 -25.97
C ASP A 376 -6.94 -51.25 -25.73
N THR A 377 -7.35 -51.15 -24.46
CA THR A 377 -8.75 -50.99 -24.03
C THR A 377 -9.03 -49.54 -23.63
N PRO A 378 -10.12 -48.92 -24.10
CA PRO A 378 -10.47 -47.57 -23.68
C PRO A 378 -10.88 -47.55 -22.20
N ILE A 379 -10.03 -46.97 -21.34
CA ILE A 379 -10.28 -46.81 -19.90
C ILE A 379 -10.97 -45.46 -19.65
N ARG A 380 -12.04 -45.48 -18.84
CA ARG A 380 -12.72 -44.28 -18.35
C ARG A 380 -12.47 -44.14 -16.85
N ILE A 381 -11.81 -43.06 -16.47
CA ILE A 381 -11.57 -42.69 -15.07
C ILE A 381 -12.71 -41.76 -14.62
N ASN A 382 -13.35 -42.07 -13.49
CA ASN A 382 -14.38 -41.22 -12.89
C ASN A 382 -13.99 -40.85 -11.46
N ARG A 383 -13.92 -39.56 -11.16
CA ARG A 383 -13.63 -39.04 -9.81
C ARG A 383 -14.95 -38.71 -9.11
N VAL A 384 -15.08 -39.10 -7.84
CA VAL A 384 -16.25 -38.78 -7.01
C VAL A 384 -15.77 -38.18 -5.68
N GLY A 385 -16.20 -36.96 -5.40
CA GLY A 385 -15.86 -36.22 -4.18
C GLY A 385 -14.67 -35.28 -4.31
N ASP A 386 -14.49 -34.46 -3.27
CA ASP A 386 -13.51 -33.38 -3.19
C ASP A 386 -12.63 -33.56 -1.95
N LEU A 387 -11.34 -33.28 -2.11
CA LEU A 387 -10.30 -33.39 -1.08
C LEU A 387 -9.92 -32.01 -0.53
N GLY A 388 -10.15 -30.95 -1.31
CA GLY A 388 -9.92 -29.57 -0.92
C GLY A 388 -8.46 -29.17 -0.85
N VAL A 389 -8.19 -28.14 -0.05
CA VAL A 389 -6.86 -27.50 0.07
C VAL A 389 -6.09 -28.13 1.22
N LEU A 390 -4.86 -28.58 0.94
CA LEU A 390 -3.96 -29.19 1.91
C LEU A 390 -2.61 -28.50 1.90
N ASP A 391 -1.83 -28.67 2.96
CA ASP A 391 -0.42 -28.28 2.94
C ASP A 391 0.37 -29.08 1.88
N SER A 392 1.41 -28.46 1.32
CA SER A 392 2.18 -29.00 0.19
C SER A 392 2.78 -30.39 0.47
N ASP A 393 3.26 -30.64 1.69
CA ASP A 393 3.85 -31.93 2.07
C ASP A 393 2.80 -33.06 2.05
N ARG A 394 1.63 -32.82 2.64
CA ARG A 394 0.52 -33.78 2.64
C ARG A 394 -0.08 -33.95 1.24
N ALA A 395 -0.19 -32.86 0.48
CA ALA A 395 -0.66 -32.90 -0.90
C ALA A 395 0.26 -33.77 -1.77
N THR A 396 1.57 -33.58 -1.67
CA THR A 396 2.57 -34.36 -2.40
C THR A 396 2.46 -35.85 -2.08
N ALA A 397 2.39 -36.19 -0.78
CA ALA A 397 2.27 -37.58 -0.34
C ALA A 397 0.97 -38.24 -0.84
N LEU A 398 -0.15 -37.53 -0.75
CA LEU A 398 -1.46 -38.04 -1.21
C LEU A 398 -1.52 -38.22 -2.72
N ILE A 399 -0.98 -37.26 -3.50
CA ILE A 399 -0.92 -37.38 -4.96
C ILE A 399 -0.07 -38.59 -5.35
N MET A 400 1.09 -38.79 -4.74
CA MET A 400 1.91 -39.99 -5.01
C MET A 400 1.13 -41.29 -4.77
N VAL A 401 0.44 -41.39 -3.63
CA VAL A 401 -0.40 -42.55 -3.31
C VAL A 401 -1.50 -42.74 -4.36
N ILE A 402 -2.21 -41.67 -4.73
CA ILE A 402 -3.28 -41.74 -5.74
C ILE A 402 -2.70 -42.18 -7.09
N THR A 403 -1.57 -41.62 -7.51
CA THR A 403 -0.96 -41.98 -8.80
C THR A 403 -0.53 -43.44 -8.83
N GLU A 404 0.08 -43.98 -7.77
CA GLU A 404 0.46 -45.40 -7.73
C GLU A 404 -0.77 -46.32 -7.69
N LEU A 405 -1.82 -45.95 -6.95
CA LEU A 405 -3.05 -46.73 -6.90
C LEU A 405 -3.78 -46.76 -8.25
N VAL A 406 -3.88 -45.60 -8.91
CA VAL A 406 -4.49 -45.48 -10.24
C VAL A 406 -3.65 -46.23 -11.27
N GLN A 407 -2.32 -46.13 -11.21
CA GLN A 407 -1.44 -46.82 -12.13
C GLN A 407 -1.54 -48.34 -11.96
N ASN A 408 -1.51 -48.85 -10.73
CA ASN A 408 -1.71 -50.28 -10.44
C ASN A 408 -3.09 -50.76 -10.91
N ALA A 409 -4.14 -49.95 -10.72
CA ALA A 409 -5.47 -50.30 -11.21
C ALA A 409 -5.48 -50.39 -12.75
N ILE A 410 -4.85 -49.46 -13.45
CA ILE A 410 -4.77 -49.50 -14.92
C ILE A 410 -3.94 -50.70 -15.41
N GLU A 411 -2.81 -50.99 -14.77
CA GLU A 411 -1.88 -52.04 -15.21
C GLU A 411 -2.39 -53.46 -14.90
N HIS A 412 -3.18 -53.64 -13.83
CA HIS A 412 -3.60 -54.96 -13.36
C HIS A 412 -5.10 -55.25 -13.44
N ALA A 413 -5.98 -54.26 -13.57
CA ALA A 413 -7.42 -54.52 -13.61
C ALA A 413 -7.91 -55.10 -14.95
N PHE A 414 -7.08 -55.03 -15.99
CA PHE A 414 -7.41 -55.47 -17.35
C PHE A 414 -6.34 -56.43 -17.86
N GLU A 415 -6.23 -57.61 -17.22
CA GLU A 415 -5.46 -58.73 -17.79
C GLU A 415 -6.02 -59.09 -19.19
N GLN A 416 -5.12 -59.46 -20.12
CA GLN A 416 -5.47 -59.98 -21.44
C GLN A 416 -6.10 -61.37 -21.37
#